data_AF-A0A2V7YFM4-F1
#
_entry.id   AF-A0A2V7YFM4-F1
#
_cell.length_a   1.000
_cell.length_b   1.000
_cell.length_c   1.000
_cell.angle_alpha   90.00
_cell.angle_beta   90.00
_cell.angle_gamma   90.00
#
_symmetry.space_group_name_H-M   'P 1'
#
loop_
_entity.id
_entity.type
_entity.pdbx_description
1 polymer ?
#
loop_
_entity_poly.entity_id
_entity_poly.type
_entity_poly.pdbx_seq_one_letter_code
_entity_poly.pdbx_strand_id
1 'polypeptide(L)'
;ISGERRYRAALLAGLDEIPAIELDVDDQETLEIALIENIQRKDLTPFEEAEGLLMLQQRFSYTHDRISQVIGKSRTTVTETLLINDIPDRIRAMCREAGISNKSILVQIARAGNEQAMEHALRRVAAGEVSRDDLRKKPEKKAGRPKHFTFHFKDKSLPFTLNLAFRKAKVEKGEIIDALRELLRRLEAK
;
A
#
# COMPACT_ATOMS: atom_id res chain seq x y z
N ILE A 1 4.70 -5.71 -29.44
CA ILE A 1 4.65 -5.58 -27.95
C ILE A 1 3.39 -6.23 -27.37
N SER A 2 2.18 -5.81 -27.73
CA SER A 2 0.92 -6.49 -27.35
C SER A 2 0.16 -6.95 -28.60
N GLY A 3 -0.63 -8.02 -28.48
CA GLY A 3 -1.49 -8.49 -29.58
C GLY A 3 -1.23 -9.90 -30.12
N GLU A 4 -0.41 -10.74 -29.47
CA GLU A 4 -0.13 -12.14 -29.87
C GLU A 4 -1.40 -12.90 -30.29
N ARG A 5 -2.49 -12.79 -29.51
CA ARG A 5 -3.77 -13.44 -29.84
C ARG A 5 -4.43 -12.89 -31.10
N ARG A 6 -4.35 -11.58 -31.34
CA ARG A 6 -4.91 -10.92 -32.53
C ARG A 6 -4.09 -11.26 -33.77
N TYR A 7 -2.76 -11.28 -33.63
CA TYR A 7 -1.85 -11.73 -34.67
C TYR A 7 -2.13 -13.19 -35.07
N ARG A 8 -2.22 -14.12 -34.09
CA ARG A 8 -2.57 -15.52 -34.37
C ARG A 8 -3.96 -15.67 -35.00
N ALA A 9 -4.94 -14.89 -34.55
CA ALA A 9 -6.27 -14.90 -35.16
C ALA A 9 -6.25 -14.40 -36.60
N ALA A 10 -5.49 -13.33 -36.89
CA ALA A 10 -5.32 -12.81 -38.24
C ALA A 10 -4.61 -13.81 -39.17
N LEU A 11 -3.60 -14.51 -38.65
CA LEU A 11 -2.90 -15.58 -39.36
C LEU A 11 -3.86 -16.74 -39.70
N LEU A 12 -4.69 -17.17 -38.74
CA LEU A 12 -5.71 -18.19 -38.98
C LEU A 12 -6.82 -17.73 -39.94
N ALA A 13 -7.08 -16.41 -40.00
CA ALA A 13 -8.05 -15.81 -40.91
C ALA A 13 -7.48 -15.54 -42.32
N GLY A 14 -6.18 -15.81 -42.55
CA GLY A 14 -5.52 -15.55 -43.83
C GLY A 14 -5.37 -14.06 -44.17
N LEU A 15 -5.29 -13.19 -43.17
CA LEU A 15 -5.05 -11.76 -43.38
C LEU A 15 -3.56 -11.51 -43.60
N ASP A 16 -3.24 -10.88 -44.73
CA ASP A 16 -1.85 -10.52 -45.08
C ASP A 16 -1.35 -9.28 -44.33
N GLU A 17 -2.28 -8.40 -43.89
CA GLU A 17 -1.97 -7.16 -43.20
C GLU A 17 -2.82 -6.99 -41.94
N ILE A 18 -2.22 -6.40 -40.90
CA ILE A 18 -2.93 -6.01 -39.68
C ILE A 18 -2.56 -4.59 -39.27
N PRO A 19 -3.51 -3.80 -38.74
CA PRO A 19 -3.22 -2.49 -38.21
C PRO A 19 -2.34 -2.62 -36.96
N ALA A 20 -1.18 -1.98 -36.98
CA ALA A 20 -0.24 -1.93 -35.86
C ALA A 20 0.25 -0.49 -35.66
N ILE A 21 0.68 -0.19 -34.44
CA ILE A 21 1.37 1.05 -34.10
C ILE A 21 2.82 0.66 -33.86
N GLU A 22 3.73 1.25 -34.64
CA GLU A 22 5.16 1.12 -34.39
C GLU A 22 5.55 2.00 -33.20
N LEU A 23 6.15 1.39 -32.19
CA LEU A 23 6.76 2.07 -31.06
C LEU A 23 8.26 1.79 -31.11
N ASP A 24 9.05 2.85 -31.08
CA ASP A 24 10.50 2.78 -30.92
C ASP A 24 10.82 2.79 -29.42
N VAL A 25 10.97 1.59 -28.85
CA VAL A 25 11.19 1.36 -27.42
C VAL A 25 12.19 0.23 -27.23
N ASP A 26 12.97 0.30 -26.14
CA ASP A 26 13.93 -0.76 -25.83
C ASP A 26 13.25 -2.01 -25.23
N ASP A 27 14.03 -3.08 -25.02
CA ASP A 27 13.53 -4.33 -24.46
C ASP A 27 12.95 -4.17 -23.05
N GLN A 28 13.50 -3.25 -22.25
CA GLN A 28 13.07 -3.00 -20.88
C GLN A 28 11.74 -2.24 -20.85
N GLU A 29 11.61 -1.20 -21.67
CA GLU A 29 10.37 -0.45 -21.89
C GLU A 29 9.28 -1.36 -22.47
N THR A 30 9.65 -2.27 -23.39
CA THR A 30 8.73 -3.28 -23.94
C THR A 30 8.13 -4.16 -22.84
N LEU A 31 8.96 -4.65 -21.91
CA LEU A 31 8.52 -5.47 -20.78
C LEU A 31 7.66 -4.67 -19.80
N GLU A 32 8.01 -3.41 -19.56
CA GLU A 32 7.25 -2.49 -18.71
C GLU A 32 5.83 -2.27 -19.24
N ILE A 33 5.72 -1.93 -20.52
CA ILE A 33 4.44 -1.73 -21.22
C ILE A 33 3.59 -3.01 -21.17
N ALA A 34 4.20 -4.17 -21.43
CA ALA A 34 3.51 -5.45 -21.39
C ALA A 34 2.99 -5.79 -19.98
N LEU A 35 3.75 -5.46 -18.93
CA LEU A 35 3.31 -5.67 -17.54
C LEU A 35 2.16 -4.73 -17.17
N ILE A 36 2.25 -3.45 -17.53
CA ILE A 36 1.19 -2.46 -17.28
C ILE A 36 -0.11 -2.89 -17.96
N GLU A 37 -0.06 -3.31 -19.22
CA GLU A 37 -1.24 -3.77 -19.96
C GLU A 37 -1.87 -5.00 -19.31
N ASN A 38 -1.06 -5.98 -18.90
CA ASN A 38 -1.55 -7.15 -18.17
C ASN A 38 -2.25 -6.76 -16.87
N ILE A 39 -1.70 -5.83 -16.08
CA ILE A 39 -2.29 -5.35 -14.81
C ILE A 39 -3.63 -4.63 -15.03
N GLN A 40 -3.82 -3.98 -16.18
CA GLN A 40 -5.05 -3.25 -16.50
C GLN A 40 -6.20 -4.16 -16.98
N ARG A 41 -5.96 -5.47 -17.09
CA ARG A 41 -7.01 -6.46 -17.41
C ARG A 41 -8.09 -6.50 -16.34
N LYS A 42 -9.34 -6.64 -16.78
CA LYS A 42 -10.53 -6.64 -15.90
C LYS A 42 -10.76 -7.99 -15.20
N ASP A 43 -10.14 -9.05 -15.68
CA ASP A 43 -10.36 -10.44 -15.25
C ASP A 43 -9.29 -10.97 -14.29
N LEU A 44 -8.39 -10.12 -13.79
CA LEU A 44 -7.38 -10.50 -12.81
C LEU A 44 -8.01 -10.82 -11.45
N THR A 45 -7.50 -11.88 -10.82
CA THR A 45 -7.71 -12.13 -9.40
C THR A 45 -6.95 -11.09 -8.56
N PRO A 46 -7.39 -10.81 -7.32
CA PRO A 46 -6.68 -9.86 -6.46
C PRO A 46 -5.23 -10.26 -6.16
N PHE A 47 -4.90 -11.56 -6.18
CA PHE A 47 -3.54 -12.07 -6.01
C PHE A 47 -2.67 -11.73 -7.23
N GLU A 48 -3.17 -11.98 -8.45
CA GLU A 48 -2.45 -11.62 -9.68
C GLU A 48 -2.26 -10.11 -9.81
N GLU A 49 -3.28 -9.32 -9.45
CA GLU A 49 -3.14 -7.86 -9.40
C GLU A 49 -2.03 -7.45 -8.43
N ALA A 50 -2.01 -8.02 -7.22
CA ALA A 50 -0.99 -7.72 -6.22
C ALA A 50 0.43 -8.09 -6.67
N GLU A 51 0.59 -9.24 -7.33
CA GLU A 51 1.87 -9.69 -7.89
C GLU A 51 2.34 -8.78 -9.02
N GLY A 52 1.43 -8.37 -9.91
CA GLY A 52 1.74 -7.41 -10.96
C GLY A 52 2.24 -6.07 -10.41
N LEU A 53 1.55 -5.53 -9.39
CA LEU A 53 2.00 -4.29 -8.74
C LEU A 53 3.36 -4.45 -8.05
N LEU A 54 3.62 -5.58 -7.41
CA LEU A 54 4.91 -5.86 -6.78
C LEU A 54 6.04 -5.93 -7.81
N MET A 55 5.80 -6.53 -8.97
CA MET A 55 6.76 -6.55 -10.08
C MET A 55 7.09 -5.15 -10.59
N LEU A 56 6.11 -4.24 -10.68
CA LEU A 56 6.38 -2.83 -11.02
C LEU A 56 7.33 -2.16 -10.01
N GLN A 57 7.17 -2.44 -8.72
CA GLN A 57 8.06 -1.91 -7.69
C GLN A 57 9.46 -2.50 -7.78
N GLN A 58 9.57 -3.83 -7.87
CA GLN A 58 10.86 -4.52 -7.77
C GLN A 58 11.70 -4.38 -9.03
N ARG A 59 11.07 -4.48 -10.21
CA ARG A 59 11.79 -4.50 -11.50
C ARG A 59 11.98 -3.13 -12.11
N PHE A 60 11.01 -2.23 -11.91
CA PHE A 60 11.01 -0.89 -12.52
C PHE A 60 11.15 0.24 -11.48
N SER A 61 11.34 -0.10 -10.20
CA SER A 61 11.50 0.88 -9.10
C SER A 61 10.33 1.87 -8.97
N TYR A 62 9.13 1.44 -9.35
CA TYR A 62 7.97 2.31 -9.29
C TYR A 62 7.55 2.60 -7.84
N THR A 63 7.30 3.87 -7.55
CA THR A 63 6.68 4.29 -6.28
C THR A 63 5.17 4.01 -6.31
N HIS A 64 4.54 3.96 -5.13
CA HIS A 64 3.07 3.80 -5.04
C HIS A 64 2.34 4.92 -5.82
N ASP A 65 2.91 6.13 -5.81
CA ASP A 65 2.40 7.29 -6.52
C ASP A 65 2.50 7.09 -8.04
N ARG A 66 3.64 6.62 -8.55
CA ARG A 66 3.80 6.32 -9.98
C ARG A 66 2.86 5.22 -10.45
N ILE A 67 2.76 4.13 -9.68
CA ILE A 67 1.82 3.04 -9.96
C ILE A 67 0.39 3.57 -10.04
N SER A 68 -0.02 4.40 -9.08
CA SER A 68 -1.38 4.95 -9.00
C SER A 68 -1.76 5.75 -10.27
N GLN A 69 -0.82 6.52 -10.81
CA GLN A 69 -1.00 7.30 -12.03
C GLN A 69 -1.12 6.40 -13.26
N VAL A 70 -0.24 5.40 -13.38
CA VAL A 70 -0.16 4.53 -14.57
C VAL A 70 -1.35 3.57 -14.65
N ILE A 71 -1.83 3.05 -13.52
CA ILE A 71 -2.97 2.12 -13.50
C ILE A 71 -4.33 2.81 -13.32
N GLY A 72 -4.35 4.13 -13.10
CA GLY A 72 -5.58 4.90 -12.91
C GLY A 72 -6.35 4.56 -11.63
N LYS A 73 -5.67 4.15 -10.55
CA LYS A 73 -6.28 3.80 -9.25
C LYS A 73 -5.73 4.69 -8.14
N SER A 74 -6.46 4.83 -7.03
CA SER A 74 -5.97 5.62 -5.91
C SER A 74 -4.70 5.02 -5.29
N ARG A 75 -3.81 5.87 -4.78
CA ARG A 75 -2.62 5.44 -4.02
C ARG A 75 -2.96 4.52 -2.85
N THR A 76 -4.11 4.77 -2.20
CA THR A 76 -4.64 3.91 -1.12
C THR A 76 -4.94 2.51 -1.66
N THR A 77 -5.62 2.42 -2.81
CA THR A 77 -5.93 1.14 -3.45
C THR A 77 -4.66 0.39 -3.83
N VAL A 78 -3.65 1.06 -4.40
CA VAL A 78 -2.34 0.46 -4.68
C VAL A 78 -1.73 -0.14 -3.42
N THR A 79 -1.67 0.65 -2.34
CA THR A 79 -1.11 0.22 -1.07
C THR A 79 -1.85 -0.98 -0.49
N GLU A 80 -3.19 -0.98 -0.52
CA GLU A 80 -3.98 -2.10 -0.02
C GLU A 80 -3.79 -3.36 -0.87
N THR A 81 -3.72 -3.20 -2.18
CA THR A 81 -3.48 -4.34 -3.09
C THR A 81 -2.11 -4.96 -2.81
N LEU A 82 -1.08 -4.15 -2.58
CA LEU A 82 0.26 -4.63 -2.27
C LEU A 82 0.32 -5.43 -0.96
N LEU A 83 -0.49 -5.09 0.05
CA LEU A 83 -0.57 -5.86 1.31
C LEU A 83 -0.99 -7.32 1.09
N ILE A 84 -1.74 -7.62 0.02
CA ILE A 84 -2.15 -8.99 -0.29
C ILE A 84 -0.92 -9.87 -0.55
N ASN A 85 0.21 -9.29 -0.97
CA ASN A 85 1.46 -10.02 -1.15
C ASN A 85 2.01 -10.61 0.15
N ASP A 86 1.68 -10.01 1.30
CA ASP A 86 2.13 -10.45 2.62
C ASP A 86 1.42 -11.72 3.10
N ILE A 87 0.38 -12.18 2.39
CA ILE A 87 -0.34 -13.42 2.72
C ILE A 87 0.54 -14.61 2.29
N PRO A 88 0.93 -15.51 3.22
CA PRO A 88 1.72 -16.70 2.89
C PRO A 88 0.96 -17.67 1.97
N ASP A 89 1.68 -18.41 1.13
CA ASP A 89 1.11 -19.31 0.12
C ASP A 89 0.12 -20.34 0.70
N ARG A 90 0.40 -20.86 1.90
CA ARG A 90 -0.51 -21.75 2.62
C ARG A 90 -1.89 -21.10 2.85
N ILE A 91 -1.92 -19.85 3.30
CA ILE A 91 -3.16 -19.10 3.53
C ILE A 91 -3.80 -18.71 2.19
N ARG A 92 -3.01 -18.38 1.16
CA ARG A 92 -3.55 -18.12 -0.19
C ARG A 92 -4.27 -19.35 -0.76
N ALA A 93 -3.74 -20.55 -0.54
CA ALA A 93 -4.40 -21.80 -0.93
C ALA A 93 -5.74 -21.97 -0.20
N MET A 94 -5.74 -21.78 1.12
CA MET A 94 -6.97 -21.83 1.93
C MET A 94 -8.02 -20.79 1.47
N CYS A 95 -7.60 -19.57 1.12
CA CYS A 95 -8.50 -18.55 0.58
C CYS A 95 -9.16 -19.01 -0.73
N ARG A 96 -8.38 -19.63 -1.62
CA ARG A 96 -8.88 -20.17 -2.90
C ARG A 96 -9.87 -21.31 -2.69
N GLU A 97 -9.55 -22.24 -1.80
CA GLU A 97 -10.43 -23.36 -1.42
C GLU A 97 -11.76 -22.87 -0.82
N ALA A 98 -11.70 -21.83 0.02
CA ALA A 98 -12.88 -21.19 0.61
C ALA A 98 -13.62 -20.26 -0.36
N GLY A 99 -13.19 -20.12 -1.62
CA GLY A 99 -13.81 -19.23 -2.61
C GLY A 99 -13.68 -17.73 -2.28
N ILE A 100 -12.71 -17.35 -1.45
CA ILE A 100 -12.49 -15.97 -1.03
C ILE A 100 -11.72 -15.22 -2.11
N SER A 101 -12.46 -14.46 -2.91
CA SER A 101 -11.92 -13.61 -3.99
C SER A 101 -12.18 -12.12 -3.77
N ASN A 102 -12.84 -11.73 -2.68
CA ASN A 102 -13.10 -10.33 -2.39
C ASN A 102 -11.82 -9.63 -1.88
N LYS A 103 -11.37 -8.62 -2.62
CA LYS A 103 -10.17 -7.83 -2.30
C LYS A 103 -10.17 -7.25 -0.88
N SER A 104 -11.30 -6.70 -0.42
CA SER A 104 -11.39 -6.08 0.91
C SER A 104 -11.17 -7.11 2.02
N ILE A 105 -11.72 -8.31 1.86
CA ILE A 105 -11.53 -9.43 2.78
C ILE A 105 -10.05 -9.86 2.81
N LEU A 106 -9.43 -10.02 1.64
CA LEU A 106 -8.01 -10.41 1.55
C LEU A 106 -7.10 -9.39 2.24
N VAL A 107 -7.38 -8.10 2.06
CA VAL A 107 -6.64 -7.02 2.75
C VAL A 107 -6.80 -7.11 4.28
N GLN A 108 -7.99 -7.46 4.78
CA GLN A 108 -8.18 -7.67 6.22
C GLN A 108 -7.40 -8.89 6.73
N ILE A 109 -7.39 -9.99 5.98
CA ILE A 109 -6.60 -11.18 6.30
C ILE A 109 -5.12 -10.81 6.37
N ALA A 110 -4.58 -10.13 5.35
CA ALA A 110 -3.19 -9.67 5.33
C ALA A 110 -2.83 -8.81 6.56
N ARG A 111 -3.74 -7.92 6.99
CA ARG A 111 -3.54 -7.05 8.15
C ARG A 111 -3.59 -7.76 9.50
N ALA A 112 -3.98 -9.04 9.57
CA ALA A 112 -4.03 -9.79 10.82
C ALA A 112 -2.64 -10.04 11.42
N GLY A 113 -1.57 -9.91 10.63
CA GLY A 113 -0.19 -9.92 11.07
C GLY A 113 0.46 -11.29 10.93
N ASN A 114 0.34 -12.17 11.93
CA ASN A 114 0.95 -13.50 11.87
C ASN A 114 0.04 -14.54 11.21
N GLU A 115 0.63 -15.64 10.74
CA GLU A 115 -0.09 -16.68 9.99
C GLU A 115 -1.26 -17.29 10.78
N GLN A 116 -1.13 -17.50 12.09
CA GLN A 116 -2.22 -18.01 12.94
C GLN A 116 -3.41 -17.04 12.99
N ALA A 117 -3.14 -15.75 13.10
CA ALA A 117 -4.18 -14.71 13.08
C ALA A 117 -4.85 -14.60 11.71
N MET A 118 -4.08 -14.75 10.62
CA MET A 118 -4.62 -14.81 9.26
C MET A 118 -5.53 -16.02 9.07
N GLU A 119 -5.11 -17.20 9.52
CA GLU A 119 -5.88 -18.43 9.44
C GLU A 119 -7.19 -18.32 10.24
N HIS A 120 -7.12 -17.76 11.44
CA HIS A 120 -8.32 -17.50 12.25
C HIS A 120 -9.26 -16.50 11.57
N ALA A 121 -8.74 -15.41 11.00
CA ALA A 121 -9.55 -14.44 10.25
C ALA A 121 -10.24 -15.09 9.04
N LEU A 122 -9.53 -15.92 8.29
CA LEU A 122 -10.07 -16.68 7.17
C LEU A 122 -11.21 -17.60 7.60
N ARG A 123 -11.03 -18.38 8.67
CA ARG A 123 -12.07 -19.30 9.18
C ARG A 123 -13.35 -18.56 9.59
N ARG A 124 -13.23 -17.39 10.22
CA ARG A 124 -14.38 -16.55 10.58
C ARG A 124 -15.13 -16.02 9.35
N VAL A 125 -14.39 -15.63 8.32
CA VAL A 125 -14.99 -15.22 7.04
C VAL A 125 -15.71 -16.40 6.39
N ALA A 126 -15.10 -17.58 6.36
CA ALA A 126 -15.68 -18.80 5.79
C ALA A 126 -16.94 -19.25 6.57
N ALA A 127 -16.97 -19.03 7.88
CA ALA A 127 -18.14 -19.28 8.73
C ALA A 127 -19.26 -18.23 8.57
N GLY A 128 -19.06 -17.17 7.77
CA GLY A 128 -20.05 -16.12 7.53
C GLY A 128 -20.18 -15.09 8.66
N GLU A 129 -19.26 -15.08 9.62
CA GLU A 129 -19.29 -14.15 10.77
C GLU A 129 -18.89 -12.72 10.40
N VAL A 130 -18.31 -12.51 9.22
CA VAL A 130 -17.88 -11.19 8.74
C VAL A 130 -18.91 -10.68 7.74
N SER A 131 -19.84 -9.86 8.22
CA SER A 131 -20.81 -9.17 7.37
C SER A 131 -20.11 -8.13 6.49
N ARG A 132 -20.66 -7.87 5.30
CA ARG A 132 -20.15 -6.87 4.34
C ARG A 132 -20.01 -5.46 4.96
N ASP A 133 -20.70 -5.19 6.07
CA ASP A 133 -20.60 -3.92 6.82
C ASP A 133 -19.33 -3.78 7.68
N ASP A 134 -18.69 -4.89 8.10
CA ASP A 134 -17.37 -4.82 8.75
C ASP A 134 -16.24 -4.54 7.73
N LEU A 135 -16.51 -4.65 6.42
CA LEU A 135 -15.56 -4.36 5.34
C LEU A 135 -15.27 -2.85 5.18
N ARG A 136 -16.09 -1.98 5.78
CA ARG A 136 -15.93 -0.51 5.72
C ARG A 136 -15.44 0.11 7.02
N LYS A 137 -15.33 -0.66 8.11
CA LYS A 137 -14.70 -0.14 9.33
C LYS A 137 -13.21 0.01 9.03
N LYS A 138 -12.78 1.25 8.78
CA LYS A 138 -11.38 1.65 8.91
C LYS A 138 -10.86 0.98 10.19
N PRO A 139 -9.69 0.33 10.19
CA PRO A 139 -9.14 -0.21 11.41
C PRO A 139 -9.19 0.90 12.45
N GLU A 140 -9.93 0.68 13.54
CA GLU A 140 -9.87 1.57 14.69
C GLU A 140 -8.39 1.76 14.98
N LYS A 141 -7.94 3.02 14.96
CA LYS A 141 -6.57 3.34 15.31
C LYS A 141 -6.34 2.73 16.68
N LYS A 142 -5.60 1.60 16.75
CA LYS A 142 -5.10 1.08 18.03
C LYS A 142 -4.52 2.28 18.74
N ALA A 143 -5.10 2.63 19.90
CA ALA A 143 -4.71 3.79 20.67
C ALA A 143 -3.19 3.72 20.84
N GLY A 144 -2.48 4.59 20.12
CA GLY A 144 -1.03 4.72 20.28
C GLY A 144 -0.75 4.97 21.76
N ARG A 145 0.34 4.38 22.26
CA ARG A 145 0.86 4.63 23.62
C ARG A 145 0.69 6.11 23.98
N PRO A 146 0.30 6.44 25.23
CA PRO A 146 -0.13 7.78 25.62
C PRO A 146 0.82 8.85 25.05
N LYS A 147 0.28 9.69 24.17
CA LYS A 147 1.07 10.68 23.43
C LYS A 147 1.65 11.66 24.44
N HIS A 148 2.96 11.64 24.61
CA HIS A 148 3.68 12.73 25.27
C HIS A 148 3.38 14.04 24.54
N PHE A 149 3.13 15.12 25.27
CA PHE A 149 2.96 16.43 24.67
C PHE A 149 4.29 16.88 24.07
N THR A 150 4.31 17.22 22.78
CA THR A 150 5.52 17.76 22.14
C THR A 150 5.26 19.19 21.71
N PHE A 151 5.97 20.12 22.32
CA PHE A 151 6.00 21.51 21.91
C PHE A 151 6.97 21.70 20.75
N HIS A 152 6.47 22.24 19.65
CA HIS A 152 7.24 22.54 18.45
C HIS A 152 7.28 24.06 18.28
N PHE A 153 8.46 24.65 18.33
CA PHE A 153 8.67 26.07 18.08
C PHE A 153 9.52 26.26 16.83
N LYS A 154 8.96 26.97 15.86
CA LYS A 154 9.60 27.29 14.59
C LYS A 154 9.48 28.78 14.33
N ASP A 155 10.60 29.47 14.36
CA ASP A 155 10.72 30.88 14.01
C ASP A 155 11.72 31.02 12.86
N LYS A 156 11.35 31.74 11.79
CA LYS A 156 12.20 31.93 10.60
C LYS A 156 13.41 32.83 10.88
N SER A 157 13.38 33.59 11.98
CA SER A 157 14.48 34.47 12.40
C SER A 157 15.57 33.72 13.18
N LEU A 158 15.29 32.51 13.66
CA LEU A 158 16.24 31.70 14.41
C LEU A 158 16.92 30.67 13.49
N PRO A 159 18.22 30.38 13.71
CA PRO A 159 18.94 29.40 12.91
C PRO A 159 18.57 27.94 13.25
N PHE A 160 17.59 27.72 14.12
CA PHE A 160 17.20 26.39 14.60
C PHE A 160 15.69 26.28 14.83
N THR A 161 15.21 25.03 14.87
CA THR A 161 13.88 24.67 15.37
C THR A 161 14.00 24.01 16.73
N LEU A 162 13.11 24.32 17.65
CA LEU A 162 13.12 23.75 19.00
C LEU A 162 11.95 22.77 19.18
N ASN A 163 12.27 21.53 19.56
CA ASN A 163 11.30 20.49 19.88
C ASN A 163 11.50 20.04 21.34
N LEU A 164 10.47 20.22 22.18
CA LEU A 164 10.48 19.79 23.57
C LEU A 164 9.42 18.70 23.78
N ALA A 165 9.85 17.50 24.20
CA ALA A 165 8.95 16.41 24.53
C ALA A 165 8.74 16.35 26.05
N PHE A 166 7.49 16.41 26.49
CA PHE A 166 7.10 16.36 27.90
C PHE A 166 6.51 15.02 28.25
N ARG A 167 6.87 14.47 29.42
CA ARG A 167 6.33 13.17 29.88
C ARG A 167 4.81 13.19 30.13
N LYS A 168 4.20 14.37 30.26
CA LYS A 168 2.75 14.55 30.46
C LYS A 168 2.04 14.72 29.12
N ALA A 169 0.76 14.33 29.07
CA ALA A 169 -0.06 14.42 27.86
C ALA A 169 -0.61 15.84 27.58
N LYS A 170 -0.69 16.69 28.62
CA LYS A 170 -1.11 18.09 28.53
C LYS A 170 -0.13 18.94 29.34
N VAL A 171 0.31 20.04 28.76
CA VAL A 171 1.28 20.96 29.35
C VAL A 171 0.77 22.38 29.12
N GLU A 172 0.72 23.16 30.19
CA GLU A 172 0.29 24.56 30.13
C GLU A 172 1.43 25.45 29.61
N LYS A 173 1.10 26.63 29.05
CA LYS A 173 2.11 27.56 28.52
C LYS A 173 3.14 27.98 29.59
N GLY A 174 2.72 28.08 30.86
CA GLY A 174 3.61 28.36 31.99
C GLY A 174 4.68 27.29 32.19
N GLU A 175 4.30 26.00 32.15
CA GLU A 175 5.24 24.88 32.30
C GLU A 175 6.28 24.83 31.17
N ILE A 176 5.91 25.24 29.96
CA ILE A 176 6.84 25.32 28.82
C ILE A 176 7.89 26.42 29.07
N ILE A 177 7.45 27.58 29.56
CA ILE A 177 8.32 28.73 29.86
C ILE A 177 9.29 28.37 31.00
N ASP A 178 8.80 27.72 32.06
CA ASP A 178 9.63 27.32 33.19
C ASP A 178 10.67 26.27 32.79
N ALA A 179 10.27 25.28 31.97
CA ALA A 179 11.21 24.29 31.43
C ALA A 179 12.32 24.94 30.58
N LEU A 180 11.98 25.96 29.78
CA LEU A 180 12.96 26.68 28.97
C LEU A 180 13.90 27.55 29.82
N ARG A 181 13.38 28.19 30.87
CA ARG A 181 14.21 28.96 31.81
C ARG A 181 15.18 28.07 32.56
N GLU A 182 14.74 26.89 33.01
CA GLU A 182 15.60 25.93 33.69
C GLU A 182 16.67 25.37 32.73
N LEU A 183 16.31 25.06 31.48
CA LEU A 183 17.26 24.65 30.46
C LEU A 183 18.33 25.73 30.22
N LEU A 184 17.90 26.98 30.06
CA LEU A 184 18.81 28.12 29.87
C LEU A 184 19.79 28.25 31.04
N ARG A 185 19.30 28.24 32.28
CA ARG A 185 20.16 28.30 33.48
C ARG A 185 21.20 27.18 33.52
N ARG A 186 20.82 25.96 33.14
CA ARG A 186 21.76 24.81 33.10
C ARG A 186 22.82 24.93 32.02
N LEU A 187 22.48 25.57 30.90
CA LEU A 187 23.43 25.84 29.82
C LEU A 187 24.38 26.98 30.19
N GLU A 188 23.90 28.00 30.90
CA GLU A 188 24.71 29.14 31.38
C GLU A 188 25.62 28.78 32.57
N ALA A 189 25.24 27.78 33.37
CA ALA A 189 26.02 27.31 34.51
C ALA A 189 27.16 26.34 34.13
N LYS A 190 27.44 26.16 32.83
CA LYS A 190 28.43 25.24 32.27
C LYS A 190 29.48 26.00 31.47
#